data_AF-A0A3E0TLB8-F1
#
_entry.id   AF-A0A3E0TLB8-F1
#
_cell.length_a   1.000
_cell.length_b   1.000
_cell.length_c   1.000
_cell.angle_alpha   90.00
_cell.angle_beta   90.00
_cell.angle_gamma   90.00
#
_symmetry.space_group_name_H-M   'P 1'
#
loop_
_entity.id
_entity.type
_entity.pdbx_description
1 polymer ?
#
loop_
_entity_poly.entity_id
_entity_poly.type
_entity_poly.pdbx_seq_one_letter_code
_entity_poly.pdbx_strand_id
1 'polypeptide(L)'
;MLLSGRGIEHIYQVLCQYSSVSAKPYRADQISHLACARECNICEQALARFCNILGSFAGNLALITGSFGGVYIAGGIVPKILPYFAESDFRQRFIAKAPFQDYLANIPTYVITELQPGLLGASIYLHQSRRAKAS
;
A
#
# COMPACT_ATOMS: atom_id res chain seq x y z
N MET A 1 -1.35 10.10 9.48
CA MET A 1 -1.15 9.54 8.13
C MET A 1 -1.70 8.11 8.09
N LEU A 2 -2.79 7.86 7.37
CA LEU A 2 -3.47 6.53 7.36
C LEU A 2 -2.70 5.46 6.58
N LEU A 3 -1.93 5.85 5.56
CA LEU A 3 -1.08 4.94 4.77
C LEU A 3 0.28 4.73 5.46
N SER A 4 0.26 4.22 6.69
CA SER A 4 1.45 3.93 7.49
C SER A 4 1.17 2.82 8.51
N GLY A 5 2.21 2.28 9.16
CA GLY A 5 2.03 1.27 10.21
C GLY A 5 1.18 1.79 11.37
N ARG A 6 1.45 3.01 11.84
CA ARG A 6 0.58 3.69 12.83
C ARG A 6 -0.84 3.92 12.32
N GLY A 7 -1.00 4.08 11.00
CA GLY A 7 -2.31 4.17 10.37
C GLY A 7 -3.13 2.88 10.52
N ILE A 8 -2.51 1.72 10.32
CA ILE A 8 -3.14 0.40 10.55
C ILE A 8 -3.59 0.27 12.01
N GLU A 9 -2.72 0.65 12.95
CA GLU A 9 -3.02 0.61 14.38
C GLU A 9 -4.21 1.51 14.75
N HIS A 10 -4.25 2.73 14.20
CA HIS A 10 -5.39 3.63 14.42
C HIS A 10 -6.68 3.07 13.82
N ILE A 11 -6.65 2.50 12.61
CA ILE A 11 -7.84 1.89 11.99
C ILE A 11 -8.34 0.75 12.88
N TYR A 12 -7.45 -0.12 13.36
CA TYR A 12 -7.79 -1.21 14.28
C TYR A 12 -8.42 -0.69 15.58
N GLN A 13 -7.81 0.31 16.22
CA GLN A 13 -8.33 0.90 17.45
C GLN A 13 -9.75 1.46 17.27
N VAL A 14 -9.98 2.19 16.19
CA VAL A 14 -11.30 2.75 15.86
C VAL A 14 -12.32 1.64 15.61
N LEU A 15 -11.95 0.56 14.90
CA LEU A 15 -12.86 -0.57 14.67
C LEU A 15 -13.18 -1.34 15.96
N CYS A 16 -12.22 -1.49 16.87
CA CYS A 16 -12.47 -2.05 18.20
C CYS A 16 -13.48 -1.20 18.97
N GLN A 17 -13.28 0.12 19.01
CA GLN A 17 -14.21 1.06 19.66
C GLN A 17 -15.62 0.97 19.06
N TYR A 18 -15.72 1.00 17.73
CA TYR A 18 -17.00 0.89 17.01
C TYR A 18 -17.70 -0.45 17.28
N SER A 19 -16.94 -1.53 17.44
CA SER A 19 -17.48 -2.87 17.72
C SER A 19 -17.70 -3.14 19.22
N SER A 20 -17.45 -2.16 20.09
CA SER A 20 -17.48 -2.33 21.56
C SER A 20 -16.61 -3.48 22.08
N VAL A 21 -15.48 -3.73 21.40
CA VAL A 21 -14.47 -4.73 21.78
C VAL A 21 -13.28 -4.01 22.42
N SER A 22 -12.78 -4.55 23.53
CA SER A 22 -11.57 -4.04 24.17
C SER A 22 -10.35 -4.22 23.26
N ALA A 23 -9.73 -3.11 22.85
CA ALA A 23 -8.58 -3.13 21.97
C ALA A 23 -7.34 -3.61 22.72
N LYS A 24 -6.81 -4.78 22.33
CA LYS A 24 -5.45 -5.18 22.72
C LYS A 24 -4.42 -4.21 22.09
N PRO A 25 -3.30 -3.92 22.76
CA PRO A 25 -2.31 -2.93 22.31
C PRO A 25 -1.41 -3.49 21.18
N TYR A 26 -2.01 -4.02 20.12
CA TYR A 26 -1.28 -4.59 19.00
C TYR A 26 -0.55 -3.53 18.19
N ARG A 27 0.66 -3.86 17.74
CA ARG A 27 1.43 -3.10 16.75
C ARG A 27 1.03 -3.52 15.33
N ALA A 28 1.36 -2.69 14.34
CA ALA A 28 0.97 -2.89 12.94
C ALA A 28 1.41 -4.25 12.36
N ASP A 29 2.59 -4.73 12.74
CA ASP A 29 3.11 -6.05 12.37
C ASP A 29 2.26 -7.18 12.97
N GLN A 30 1.87 -7.07 14.24
CA GLN A 30 0.98 -8.03 14.90
C GLN A 30 -0.42 -8.02 14.28
N ILE A 31 -0.99 -6.83 14.02
CA ILE A 31 -2.30 -6.69 13.35
C ILE A 31 -2.24 -7.34 11.97
N SER A 32 -1.18 -7.06 11.20
CA SER A 32 -1.01 -7.60 9.85
C SER A 32 -0.84 -9.12 9.88
N HIS A 33 -0.07 -9.65 10.84
CA HIS A 33 0.11 -11.09 11.02
C HIS A 33 -1.21 -11.80 11.34
N LEU A 34 -1.95 -11.32 12.35
CA LEU A 34 -3.22 -11.89 12.76
C LEU A 34 -4.29 -11.81 11.67
N ALA A 35 -4.28 -10.72 10.88
CA ALA A 35 -5.14 -10.57 9.72
C ALA A 35 -4.81 -11.61 8.63
N CYS A 36 -3.52 -11.76 8.29
CA CYS A 36 -3.08 -12.74 7.27
C CYS A 36 -3.35 -14.18 7.71
N ALA A 37 -3.22 -14.49 9.01
CA ALA A 37 -3.54 -15.79 9.58
C ALA A 37 -5.05 -16.04 9.76
N ARG A 38 -5.89 -15.02 9.53
CA ARG A 38 -7.35 -15.05 9.75
C ARG A 38 -7.74 -15.42 11.20
N GLU A 39 -6.91 -15.02 12.15
CA GLU A 39 -7.10 -15.29 13.60
C GLU A 39 -7.79 -14.14 14.34
N CYS A 40 -8.00 -13.00 13.67
CA CYS A 40 -8.61 -11.81 14.24
C CYS A 40 -9.43 -11.05 13.20
N ASN A 41 -10.77 -11.17 13.29
CA ASN A 41 -11.70 -10.52 12.35
C ASN A 41 -11.55 -8.99 12.30
N ILE A 42 -11.34 -8.33 13.45
CA ILE A 42 -11.13 -6.86 13.48
C ILE A 42 -9.79 -6.48 12.85
N CYS A 43 -8.76 -7.32 13.00
CA CYS A 43 -7.45 -7.10 12.39
C CYS A 43 -7.54 -7.24 10.87
N GLU A 44 -8.27 -8.23 10.37
CA GLU A 44 -8.58 -8.40 8.94
C GLU A 44 -9.31 -7.19 8.39
N GLN A 45 -10.38 -6.73 9.06
CA GLN A 45 -11.08 -5.51 8.66
C GLN A 45 -10.16 -4.28 8.62
N ALA A 46 -9.25 -4.14 9.60
CA ALA A 46 -8.31 -3.04 9.62
C ALA A 46 -7.32 -3.10 8.43
N LEU A 47 -6.79 -4.28 8.15
CA LEU A 47 -5.86 -4.48 7.03
C LEU A 47 -6.56 -4.33 5.67
N ALA A 48 -7.79 -4.82 5.53
CA ALA A 48 -8.61 -4.60 4.34
C ALA A 48 -8.89 -3.11 4.12
N ARG A 49 -9.25 -2.36 5.17
CA ARG A 49 -9.47 -0.90 5.08
C ARG A 49 -8.19 -0.17 4.65
N PHE A 50 -7.03 -0.56 5.16
CA PHE A 50 -5.74 -0.02 4.70
C PHE A 50 -5.53 -0.24 3.20
N CYS A 51 -5.73 -1.47 2.69
CA CYS A 51 -5.60 -1.79 1.27
C CYS A 51 -6.57 -0.97 0.41
N ASN A 52 -7.80 -0.79 0.89
CA ASN A 52 -8.83 -0.03 0.17
C ASN A 52 -8.50 1.46 0.08
N ILE A 53 -7.95 2.04 1.15
CA ILE A 53 -7.50 3.44 1.15
C ILE A 53 -6.30 3.59 0.21
N LEU A 54 -5.36 2.63 0.23
CA LEU A 54 -4.19 2.65 -0.63
C LEU A 54 -4.60 2.59 -2.11
N GLY A 55 -5.54 1.71 -2.47
CA GLY A 55 -6.10 1.61 -3.83
C GLY A 55 -6.72 2.92 -4.28
N SER A 56 -7.65 3.47 -3.49
CA SER A 56 -8.29 4.75 -3.78
C SER A 56 -7.30 5.91 -3.96
N PHE A 57 -6.24 5.95 -3.15
CA PHE A 57 -5.20 6.97 -3.22
C PHE A 57 -4.33 6.80 -4.47
N ALA A 58 -3.88 5.57 -4.75
CA ALA A 58 -3.07 5.26 -5.92
C ALA A 58 -3.83 5.54 -7.24
N GLY A 59 -5.14 5.23 -7.30
CA GLY A 59 -5.97 5.55 -8.46
C GLY A 59 -6.08 7.06 -8.72
N ASN A 60 -6.25 7.86 -7.66
CA ASN A 60 -6.21 9.32 -7.78
C ASN A 60 -4.87 9.81 -8.31
N LEU A 61 -3.76 9.28 -7.79
CA LEU A 61 -2.42 9.66 -8.22
C LEU A 61 -2.20 9.32 -9.70
N ALA A 62 -2.68 8.17 -10.15
CA ALA A 62 -2.59 7.75 -11.55
C ALA A 62 -3.31 8.73 -12.49
N LEU A 63 -4.50 9.22 -12.11
CA LEU A 63 -5.24 10.24 -12.88
C LEU A 63 -4.50 11.59 -12.90
N ILE A 64 -3.99 12.05 -11.75
CA ILE A 64 -3.32 13.34 -11.63
C ILE A 64 -2.05 13.40 -12.49
N THR A 65 -1.34 12.27 -12.58
CA THR A 65 -0.01 12.21 -13.21
C THR A 65 -0.01 11.61 -14.61
N GLY A 66 -1.11 11.02 -15.06
CA GLY A 66 -1.16 10.28 -16.32
C GLY A 66 -0.17 9.11 -16.34
N SER A 67 -0.14 8.30 -15.26
CA SER A 67 0.85 7.23 -15.04
C SER A 67 0.68 6.01 -15.96
N PHE A 68 0.75 6.18 -17.29
CA PHE A 68 0.59 5.08 -18.26
C PHE A 68 1.67 3.99 -18.16
N GLY A 69 2.88 4.35 -17.72
CA GLY A 69 3.97 3.40 -17.44
C GLY A 69 3.73 2.52 -16.20
N GLY A 70 2.63 2.74 -15.48
CA GLY A 70 2.23 2.00 -14.30
C GLY A 70 2.50 2.74 -12.99
N VAL A 71 1.87 2.23 -11.93
CA VAL A 71 2.03 2.73 -10.56
C VAL A 71 2.84 1.71 -9.76
N TYR A 72 3.92 2.17 -9.14
CA TYR A 72 4.83 1.34 -8.36
C TYR A 72 4.62 1.58 -6.86
N ILE A 73 4.26 0.53 -6.15
CA ILE A 73 4.03 0.53 -4.70
C ILE A 73 5.34 0.18 -4.02
N ALA A 74 5.97 1.20 -3.45
CA ALA A 74 7.15 1.08 -2.61
C ALA A 74 6.77 1.18 -1.12
N GLY A 75 7.55 0.55 -0.25
CA GLY A 75 7.42 0.68 1.20
C GLY A 75 7.54 -0.65 1.93
N GLY A 76 7.65 -0.61 3.25
CA GLY A 76 7.95 -1.81 4.05
C GLY A 76 6.75 -2.67 4.45
N ILE A 77 5.50 -2.23 4.21
CA ILE A 77 4.29 -2.93 4.67
C ILE A 77 3.81 -3.91 3.59
N VAL A 78 3.45 -3.39 2.41
CA VAL A 78 2.83 -4.18 1.32
C VAL A 78 3.66 -5.41 0.93
N PRO A 79 5.00 -5.34 0.77
CA PRO A 79 5.80 -6.52 0.45
C PRO A 79 5.72 -7.63 1.52
N LYS A 80 5.49 -7.30 2.78
CA LYS A 80 5.39 -8.28 3.88
C LYS A 80 4.03 -8.98 3.94
N ILE A 81 3.01 -8.41 3.31
CA ILE A 81 1.63 -8.93 3.27
C ILE A 81 1.21 -9.30 1.84
N LEU A 82 2.18 -9.58 0.96
CA LEU A 82 1.93 -9.67 -0.48
C LEU A 82 0.81 -10.63 -0.89
N PRO A 83 0.71 -11.86 -0.32
CA PRO A 83 -0.41 -12.77 -0.65
C PRO A 83 -1.77 -12.17 -0.28
N TYR A 84 -1.89 -11.61 0.93
CA TYR A 84 -3.10 -10.94 1.39
C TYR A 84 -3.44 -9.73 0.52
N PHE A 85 -2.43 -8.93 0.16
CA PHE A 85 -2.61 -7.73 -0.65
C PHE A 85 -3.12 -8.06 -2.07
N ALA A 86 -2.62 -9.14 -2.67
CA ALA A 86 -3.08 -9.62 -3.98
C ALA A 86 -4.56 -10.04 -3.98
N GLU A 87 -5.06 -10.58 -2.86
CA GLU A 87 -6.46 -10.96 -2.67
C GLU A 87 -7.36 -9.80 -2.20
N SER A 88 -6.78 -8.66 -1.82
CA SER A 88 -7.53 -7.52 -1.30
C SER A 88 -8.27 -6.72 -2.39
N ASP A 89 -9.21 -5.87 -1.99
CA ASP A 89 -9.91 -4.97 -2.92
C ASP A 89 -9.05 -3.79 -3.39
N PHE A 90 -7.73 -3.79 -3.17
CA PHE A 90 -6.84 -2.71 -3.64
C PHE A 90 -7.10 -2.36 -5.11
N ARG A 91 -7.13 -3.37 -6.00
CA ARG A 91 -7.31 -3.14 -7.45
C ARG A 91 -8.70 -2.58 -7.77
N GLN A 92 -9.74 -3.10 -7.12
CA GLN A 92 -11.10 -2.61 -7.30
C GLN A 92 -11.20 -1.14 -6.87
N ARG A 93 -10.58 -0.77 -5.75
CA ARG A 93 -10.57 0.60 -5.24
C ARG A 93 -9.69 1.54 -6.07
N PHE A 94 -8.62 1.01 -6.68
CA PHE A 94 -7.79 1.74 -7.63
C PHE A 94 -8.61 2.21 -8.85
N ILE A 95 -9.39 1.32 -9.46
CA ILE A 95 -10.18 1.65 -10.65
C ILE A 95 -11.53 2.33 -10.36
N ALA A 96 -11.99 2.35 -9.10
CA ALA A 96 -13.29 2.89 -8.70
C ALA A 96 -13.34 4.43 -8.75
N LYS A 97 -13.23 5.00 -9.97
CA LYS A 97 -13.24 6.44 -10.26
C LYS A 97 -14.10 6.69 -11.48
N ALA A 98 -15.40 6.87 -11.31
CA ALA A 98 -16.27 7.27 -12.41
C ALA A 98 -15.90 8.70 -12.89
N PRO A 99 -15.89 8.98 -14.20
CA PRO A 99 -16.11 8.06 -15.34
C PRO A 99 -14.82 7.39 -15.88
N PHE A 100 -13.70 7.50 -15.18
CA PHE A 100 -12.37 7.08 -15.61
C PHE A 100 -12.02 5.61 -15.32
N GLN A 101 -13.00 4.74 -15.09
CA GLN A 101 -12.71 3.33 -14.73
C GLN A 101 -11.92 2.62 -15.83
N ASP A 102 -12.34 2.75 -17.09
CA ASP A 102 -11.68 2.11 -18.23
C ASP A 102 -10.28 2.67 -18.46
N TYR A 103 -10.10 3.97 -18.22
CA TYR A 103 -8.79 4.62 -18.28
C TYR A 103 -7.82 3.99 -17.25
N LEU A 104 -8.26 3.86 -16.00
CA LEU A 104 -7.45 3.29 -14.93
C LEU A 104 -7.27 1.77 -15.06
N ALA A 105 -8.22 1.07 -15.66
CA ALA A 105 -8.14 -0.37 -15.90
C ALA A 105 -6.91 -0.76 -16.73
N ASN A 106 -6.46 0.13 -17.63
CA ASN A 106 -5.29 -0.08 -18.46
C ASN A 106 -3.96 0.27 -17.79
N ILE A 107 -3.98 0.90 -16.61
CA ILE A 107 -2.76 1.26 -15.87
C ILE A 107 -2.35 0.09 -14.97
N PRO A 108 -1.18 -0.53 -15.18
CA PRO A 108 -0.71 -1.62 -14.34
C PRO A 108 -0.21 -1.12 -12.97
N THR A 109 -0.30 -1.98 -11.96
CA THR A 109 0.20 -1.70 -10.61
C THR A 109 1.24 -2.75 -10.22
N TYR A 110 2.40 -2.31 -9.76
CA TYR A 110 3.53 -3.18 -9.40
C TYR A 110 3.89 -3.00 -7.93
N VAL A 111 4.23 -4.08 -7.23
CA VAL A 111 4.81 -4.00 -5.89
C VAL A 111 6.32 -4.21 -5.99
N ILE A 112 7.09 -3.30 -5.43
CA ILE A 112 8.54 -3.44 -5.36
C ILE A 112 8.88 -4.38 -4.20
N THR A 113 9.40 -5.56 -4.51
CA THR A 113 9.80 -6.58 -3.54
C THR A 113 11.29 -6.55 -3.19
N GLU A 114 12.07 -5.72 -3.88
CA GLU A 114 13.49 -5.52 -3.59
C GLU A 114 13.66 -5.02 -2.15
N LEU A 115 14.66 -5.54 -1.43
CA LEU A 115 14.84 -5.26 -0.01
C LEU A 115 15.46 -3.87 0.21
N GLN A 116 16.27 -3.39 -0.75
CA GLN A 116 16.99 -2.13 -0.67
C GLN A 116 16.90 -1.27 -1.96
N PRO A 117 15.69 -0.97 -2.46
CA PRO A 117 15.53 -0.22 -3.72
C PRO A 117 16.11 1.19 -3.62
N GLY A 118 16.09 1.79 -2.41
CA GLY A 118 16.70 3.10 -2.16
C GLY A 118 18.23 3.10 -2.31
N LEU A 119 18.91 2.04 -1.87
CA LEU A 119 20.36 1.94 -1.99
C LEU A 119 20.79 1.72 -3.44
N LEU A 120 20.04 0.88 -4.18
CA LEU A 120 20.22 0.68 -5.61
C LEU A 120 20.03 2.00 -6.38
N GLY A 121 18.95 2.73 -6.08
CA GLY A 121 18.68 4.04 -6.68
C GLY A 121 19.78 5.07 -6.39
N ALA A 122 20.27 5.12 -5.14
CA ALA A 122 21.37 6.01 -4.76
C ALA A 122 22.67 5.68 -5.51
N SER A 123 22.99 4.40 -5.67
CA SER A 123 24.16 3.95 -6.45
C SER A 123 24.05 4.39 -7.92
N ILE A 124 22.91 4.12 -8.57
CA ILE A 124 22.66 4.50 -9.97
C ILE A 124 22.74 6.02 -10.15
N TYR A 125 22.11 6.78 -9.25
CA TYR A 125 22.13 8.25 -9.29
C TYR A 125 23.56 8.80 -9.19
N LEU A 126 24.38 8.25 -8.29
CA LEU A 126 25.80 8.62 -8.18
C LEU A 126 26.58 8.30 -9.46
N HIS A 127 26.35 7.14 -10.07
CA HIS A 127 26.99 6.77 -11.33
C HIS A 127 26.60 7.69 -12.49
N GLN A 128 25.32 8.04 -12.62
CA GLN A 128 24.83 8.98 -13.65
C GLN A 128 25.38 10.39 -13.44
N SER A 129 25.37 10.87 -12.19
CA SER A 129 25.87 12.20 -11.83
C SER A 129 27.36 12.37 -12.12
N ARG A 130 28.16 11.29 -11.97
CA ARG A 130 29.59 11.29 -12.31
C ARG A 130 29.82 11.34 -13.82
N ARG A 131 28.97 10.67 -14.62
CA ARG A 131 29.05 10.71 -16.09
C ARG A 131 28.66 12.09 -16.63
N ALA A 132 27.63 12.72 -16.08
CA ALA A 132 27.17 14.05 -16.50
C ALA A 132 28.14 15.19 -16.16
N LYS A 133 29.04 15.01 -15.17
CA LYS A 133 30.12 15.98 -14.85
C LYS A 133 31.39 15.79 -15.67
N ALA A 134 31.49 14.69 -16.41
CA ALA A 134 32.66 14.34 -17.23
C ALA A 134 32.47 14.68 -18.72
N SER A 135 31.30 15.20 -19.12
CA SER A 135 30.99 15.78 -20.43
C SER A 135 30.89 17.29 -20.34
#